data_AF-A0A3D5BHE7-F1
#
_entry.id   AF-A0A3D5BHE7-F1
#
_cell.length_a   1.000
_cell.length_b   1.000
_cell.length_c   1.000
_cell.angle_alpha   90.00
_cell.angle_beta   90.00
_cell.angle_gamma   90.00
#
_symmetry.space_group_name_H-M   'P 1'
#
loop_
_entity.id
_entity.type
_entity.pdbx_description
1 polymer ?
#
loop_
_entity_poly.entity_id
_entity_poly.type
_entity_poly.pdbx_seq_one_letter_code
_entity_poly.pdbx_strand_id
1 'polypeptide(L)'
;MPEQTNNFEANLYADYVAGKISIADLSGFIAKQPMVAQLYFLRGSEYAEDGQTELAMADFATAVLLEPEFKLARLQYCFCCMTPEWVSMVPVLLQPLLFAEDLYATYAQALLALMQQQTEHYDQLFSQLKQSDFPAAMLQNLQQLAEQLSDRTSQNNEISPVLLEIYSQKH
;
A
#
# COMPACT_ATOMS: atom_id res chain seq x y z
N MET A 1 19.67 -2.56 -22.33
CA MET A 1 19.80 -3.88 -21.70
C MET A 1 18.50 -4.25 -20.99
N PRO A 2 17.40 -4.58 -21.70
CA PRO A 2 16.10 -4.80 -21.05
C PRO A 2 15.91 -6.23 -20.50
N GLU A 3 16.54 -7.25 -21.12
CA GLU A 3 16.31 -8.66 -20.77
C GLU A 3 16.84 -9.07 -19.40
N GLN A 4 17.92 -8.45 -18.92
CA GLN A 4 18.52 -8.78 -17.61
C GLN A 4 17.70 -8.21 -16.45
N THR A 5 17.14 -7.00 -16.60
CA THR A 5 16.28 -6.36 -15.60
C THR A 5 14.97 -7.15 -15.43
N ASN A 6 14.36 -7.56 -16.55
CA ASN A 6 13.09 -8.29 -16.52
C ASN A 6 13.21 -9.67 -15.81
N ASN A 7 14.35 -10.36 -16.01
CA ASN A 7 14.62 -11.62 -15.32
C ASN A 7 14.97 -11.43 -13.85
N PHE A 8 15.63 -10.32 -13.48
CA PHE A 8 15.93 -10.01 -12.08
C PHE A 8 14.65 -9.75 -11.29
N GLU A 9 13.75 -8.91 -11.81
CA GLU A 9 12.50 -8.56 -11.15
C GLU A 9 11.58 -9.77 -10.99
N ALA A 10 11.43 -10.59 -12.03
CA ALA A 10 10.61 -11.81 -11.96
C ALA A 10 11.12 -12.80 -10.89
N ASN A 11 12.43 -13.01 -10.80
CA ASN A 11 13.02 -13.90 -9.80
C ASN A 11 12.93 -13.30 -8.39
N LEU A 12 13.16 -12.00 -8.26
CA LEU A 12 13.04 -11.26 -7.00
C LEU A 12 11.64 -11.41 -6.42
N TYR A 13 10.58 -11.20 -7.22
CA TYR A 13 9.21 -11.36 -6.76
C TYR A 13 8.89 -12.80 -6.38
N ALA A 14 9.34 -13.78 -7.16
CA ALA A 14 9.11 -15.19 -6.85
C ALA A 14 9.76 -15.60 -5.51
N ASP A 15 11.00 -15.15 -5.28
CA ASP A 15 11.72 -15.45 -4.04
C ASP A 15 11.17 -14.66 -2.84
N TYR A 16 10.68 -13.43 -3.06
CA TYR A 16 9.99 -12.64 -2.05
C TYR A 16 8.69 -13.33 -1.59
N VAL A 17 7.83 -13.70 -2.54
CA VAL A 17 6.56 -14.40 -2.24
C VAL A 17 6.81 -15.76 -1.58
N ALA A 18 7.92 -16.42 -1.89
CA ALA A 18 8.33 -17.66 -1.23
C ALA A 18 8.93 -17.46 0.18
N GLY A 19 9.00 -16.21 0.68
CA GLY A 19 9.56 -15.88 2.00
C GLY A 19 11.06 -16.11 2.12
N LYS A 20 11.80 -16.07 0.99
CA LYS A 20 13.25 -16.32 0.96
C LYS A 20 14.09 -15.05 0.99
N ILE A 21 13.46 -13.89 0.95
CA ILE A 21 14.11 -12.59 0.90
C ILE A 21 13.86 -11.87 2.22
N SER A 22 14.93 -11.43 2.88
CA SER A 22 14.85 -10.61 4.09
C SER A 22 15.04 -9.12 3.78
N ILE A 23 14.76 -8.25 4.76
CA ILE A 23 15.13 -6.82 4.74
C ILE A 23 16.62 -6.61 4.47
N ALA A 24 17.49 -7.49 4.99
CA ALA A 24 18.94 -7.41 4.78
C ALA A 24 19.31 -7.71 3.32
N ASP A 25 18.66 -8.71 2.71
CA ASP A 25 18.85 -9.06 1.30
C ASP A 25 18.37 -7.93 0.39
N LEU A 26 17.18 -7.37 0.66
CA LEU A 26 16.63 -6.21 -0.04
C LEU A 26 17.57 -5.01 0.04
N SER A 27 18.13 -4.73 1.22
CA SER A 27 19.12 -3.66 1.39
C SER A 27 20.40 -3.93 0.58
N GLY A 28 20.84 -5.18 0.50
CA GLY A 28 21.96 -5.60 -0.35
C GLY A 28 21.66 -5.46 -1.85
N PHE A 29 20.43 -5.72 -2.29
CA PHE A 29 20.00 -5.49 -3.67
C PHE A 29 19.90 -3.99 -3.98
N ILE A 30 19.35 -3.18 -3.09
CA ILE A 30 19.25 -1.71 -3.25
C ILE A 30 20.64 -1.09 -3.38
N ALA A 31 21.61 -1.53 -2.57
CA ALA A 31 22.99 -1.06 -2.66
C ALA A 31 23.62 -1.32 -4.05
N LYS A 32 23.18 -2.36 -4.76
CA LYS A 32 23.65 -2.71 -6.11
C LYS A 32 22.81 -2.06 -7.21
N GLN A 33 21.51 -1.90 -6.98
CA GLN A 33 20.51 -1.45 -7.95
C GLN A 33 19.59 -0.39 -7.31
N PRO A 34 20.09 0.83 -7.04
CA PRO A 34 19.36 1.84 -6.27
C PRO A 34 18.22 2.50 -7.06
N MET A 35 18.06 2.19 -8.35
CA MET A 35 17.05 2.80 -9.22
C MET A 35 15.86 1.87 -9.49
N VAL A 36 15.77 0.73 -8.81
CA VAL A 36 14.68 -0.26 -8.98
C VAL A 36 13.61 0.01 -7.92
N ALA A 37 12.48 0.58 -8.32
CA ALA A 37 11.40 0.97 -7.42
C ALA A 37 10.82 -0.21 -6.63
N GLN A 38 10.77 -1.38 -7.25
CA GLN A 38 10.27 -2.64 -6.70
C GLN A 38 11.04 -3.04 -5.43
N LEU A 39 12.35 -2.81 -5.37
CA LEU A 39 13.15 -3.15 -4.19
C LEU A 39 12.76 -2.31 -2.97
N TYR A 40 12.52 -1.02 -3.18
CA TYR A 40 12.03 -0.14 -2.12
C TYR A 40 10.60 -0.50 -1.72
N PHE A 41 9.73 -0.80 -2.69
CA PHE A 41 8.38 -1.26 -2.40
C PHE A 41 8.35 -2.53 -1.54
N LEU A 42 9.16 -3.54 -1.88
CA LEU A 42 9.24 -4.79 -1.13
C LEU A 42 9.78 -4.55 0.28
N ARG A 43 10.86 -3.76 0.42
CA ARG A 43 11.43 -3.48 1.75
C ARG A 43 10.52 -2.60 2.60
N GLY A 44 9.84 -1.65 1.99
CA GLY A 44 8.81 -0.85 2.65
C GLY A 44 7.65 -1.71 3.15
N SER A 45 7.26 -2.73 2.39
CA SER A 45 6.23 -3.69 2.82
C SER A 45 6.67 -4.49 4.06
N GLU A 46 7.90 -5.02 4.06
CA GLU A 46 8.48 -5.70 5.23
C GLU A 46 8.56 -4.79 6.47
N TYR A 47 9.00 -3.53 6.29
CA TYR A 47 9.01 -2.57 7.40
C TYR A 47 7.60 -2.28 7.91
N ALA A 48 6.63 -2.23 7.01
CA ALA A 48 5.24 -1.98 7.37
C ALA A 48 4.69 -3.16 8.19
N GLU A 49 4.95 -4.40 7.76
CA GLU A 49 4.66 -5.65 8.49
C GLU A 49 5.24 -5.66 9.91
N ASP A 50 6.49 -5.24 10.04
CA ASP A 50 7.20 -5.14 11.32
C ASP A 50 6.74 -3.95 12.19
N GLY A 51 5.76 -3.16 11.74
CA GLY A 51 5.27 -1.97 12.45
C GLY A 51 6.20 -0.76 12.38
N GLN A 52 7.25 -0.80 11.57
CA GLN A 52 8.22 0.27 11.37
C GLN A 52 7.71 1.28 10.33
N THR A 53 6.59 1.94 10.63
CA THR A 53 5.83 2.77 9.69
C THR A 53 6.64 3.90 9.05
N GLU A 54 7.51 4.59 9.80
CA GLU A 54 8.33 5.68 9.25
C GLU A 54 9.33 5.19 8.19
N LEU A 55 9.93 4.01 8.43
CA LEU A 55 10.83 3.39 7.46
C LEU A 55 10.07 2.92 6.22
N ALA A 56 8.89 2.34 6.41
CA ALA A 56 8.00 1.97 5.31
C ALA A 56 7.62 3.18 4.45
N MET A 57 7.24 4.31 5.08
CA MET A 57 6.92 5.56 4.38
C MET A 57 8.10 6.06 3.54
N ALA A 58 9.32 6.03 4.08
CA ALA A 58 10.51 6.48 3.36
C ALA A 58 10.78 5.62 2.11
N ASP A 59 10.61 4.30 2.24
CA ASP A 59 10.79 3.36 1.13
C ASP A 59 9.68 3.50 0.09
N PHE A 60 8.40 3.61 0.49
CA PHE A 60 7.31 3.83 -0.45
C PHE A 60 7.41 5.17 -1.17
N ALA A 61 7.81 6.23 -0.45
CA ALA A 61 8.09 7.52 -1.08
C ALA A 61 9.18 7.41 -2.15
N THR A 62 10.24 6.65 -1.87
CA THR A 62 11.32 6.40 -2.84
C THR A 62 10.82 5.58 -4.04
N ALA A 63 10.01 4.55 -3.82
CA ALA A 63 9.41 3.76 -4.89
C ALA A 63 8.53 4.62 -5.82
N VAL A 64 7.68 5.48 -5.25
CA VAL A 64 6.83 6.41 -6.02
C VAL A 64 7.64 7.49 -6.74
N LEU A 65 8.78 7.92 -6.17
CA LEU A 65 9.68 8.87 -6.82
C LEU A 65 10.37 8.25 -8.04
N LEU A 66 10.82 7.00 -7.92
CA LEU A 66 11.48 6.27 -9.01
C LEU A 66 10.50 5.85 -10.10
N GLU A 67 9.31 5.40 -9.72
CA GLU A 67 8.25 4.98 -10.64
C GLU A 67 6.91 5.64 -10.27
N PRO A 68 6.62 6.83 -10.84
CA PRO A 68 5.39 7.56 -10.54
C PRO A 68 4.11 6.80 -10.93
N GLU A 69 4.16 5.83 -11.83
CA GLU A 69 3.00 5.01 -12.20
C GLU A 69 2.83 3.77 -11.31
N PHE A 70 3.66 3.60 -10.27
CA PHE A 70 3.58 2.46 -9.36
C PHE A 70 2.45 2.61 -8.34
N LYS A 71 1.22 2.31 -8.81
CA LYS A 71 -0.03 2.54 -8.06
C LYS A 71 -0.07 1.83 -6.71
N LEU A 72 0.46 0.61 -6.63
CA LEU A 72 0.51 -0.17 -5.38
C LEU A 72 1.42 0.49 -4.33
N ALA A 73 2.63 0.91 -4.69
CA ALA A 73 3.52 1.62 -3.77
C ALA A 73 2.89 2.91 -3.25
N ARG A 74 2.21 3.65 -4.13
CA ARG A 74 1.46 4.85 -3.75
C ARG A 74 0.32 4.56 -2.78
N LEU A 75 -0.46 3.52 -3.00
CA LEU A 75 -1.53 3.14 -2.08
C LEU A 75 -0.97 2.70 -0.73
N GLN A 76 0.08 1.88 -0.70
CA GLN A 76 0.75 1.50 0.56
C GLN A 76 1.31 2.72 1.31
N TYR A 77 1.84 3.70 0.56
CA TYR A 77 2.24 4.96 1.15
C TYR A 77 1.06 5.70 1.80
N CYS A 78 -0.09 5.76 1.13
CA CYS A 78 -1.31 6.35 1.68
C CYS A 78 -1.74 5.66 2.98
N PHE A 79 -1.69 4.33 3.03
CA PHE A 79 -2.01 3.56 4.25
C PHE A 79 -1.07 3.89 5.40
N CYS A 80 0.24 3.99 5.15
CA CYS A 80 1.20 4.38 6.19
C CYS A 80 0.98 5.82 6.68
N CYS A 81 0.38 6.69 5.86
CA CYS A 81 0.01 8.04 6.23
C CYS A 81 -1.31 8.12 7.03
N MET A 82 -1.99 7.01 7.35
CA MET A 82 -3.26 7.00 8.10
C MET A 82 -3.07 7.24 9.61
N THR A 83 -2.24 8.22 9.94
CA THR A 83 -1.91 8.68 11.29
C THR A 83 -2.20 10.19 11.40
N PRO A 84 -2.56 10.72 12.58
CA PRO A 84 -2.90 12.14 12.75
C PRO A 84 -1.83 13.10 12.22
N GLU A 85 -0.57 12.69 12.29
CA GLU A 85 0.60 13.47 11.86
C GLU A 85 0.66 13.61 10.33
N TRP A 86 0.23 12.58 9.60
CA TRP A 86 0.51 12.44 8.16
C TRP A 86 -0.75 12.33 7.28
N VAL A 87 -1.94 12.21 7.87
CA VAL A 87 -3.21 11.96 7.15
C VAL A 87 -3.54 13.04 6.12
N SER A 88 -3.06 14.27 6.33
CA SER A 88 -3.23 15.37 5.37
C SER A 88 -2.52 15.14 4.03
N MET A 89 -1.54 14.22 3.97
CA MET A 89 -0.85 13.86 2.73
C MET A 89 -1.68 12.93 1.85
N VAL A 90 -2.59 12.14 2.42
CA VAL A 90 -3.32 11.11 1.69
C VAL A 90 -4.06 11.67 0.46
N PRO A 91 -4.86 12.76 0.57
CA PRO A 91 -5.53 13.31 -0.61
C PRO A 91 -4.57 13.77 -1.71
N VAL A 92 -3.40 14.27 -1.33
CA VAL A 92 -2.36 14.70 -2.29
C VAL A 92 -1.76 13.50 -2.99
N LEU A 93 -1.41 12.46 -2.23
CA LEU A 93 -0.86 11.21 -2.77
C LEU A 93 -1.84 10.50 -3.71
N LEU A 94 -3.14 10.63 -3.48
CA LEU A 94 -4.18 10.02 -4.32
C LEU A 94 -4.45 10.77 -5.62
N GLN A 95 -4.11 12.06 -5.75
CA GLN A 95 -4.44 12.84 -6.95
C GLN A 95 -4.08 12.15 -8.27
N PRO A 96 -2.86 11.59 -8.46
CA PRO A 96 -2.51 10.91 -9.71
C PRO A 96 -3.42 9.71 -10.02
N LEU A 97 -3.92 9.02 -9.00
CA LEU A 97 -4.83 7.87 -9.19
C LEU A 97 -6.23 8.32 -9.58
N LEU A 98 -6.70 9.47 -9.09
CA LEU A 98 -8.04 9.98 -9.40
C LEU A 98 -8.22 10.38 -10.86
N PHE A 99 -7.13 10.75 -11.53
CA PHE A 99 -7.13 11.03 -12.97
C PHE A 99 -6.97 9.77 -13.84
N ALA A 100 -6.72 8.61 -13.22
CA ALA A 100 -6.70 7.35 -13.96
C ALA A 100 -8.14 6.89 -14.27
N GLU A 101 -8.33 6.22 -15.41
CA GLU A 101 -9.62 5.63 -15.79
C GLU A 101 -9.62 4.11 -15.53
N ASP A 102 -9.20 3.70 -14.33
CA ASP A 102 -9.08 2.30 -13.95
C ASP A 102 -9.58 1.99 -12.52
N LEU A 103 -9.48 0.73 -12.10
CA LEU A 103 -9.95 0.29 -10.80
C LEU A 103 -9.18 0.92 -9.62
N TYR A 104 -7.95 1.39 -9.83
CA TYR A 104 -7.19 2.11 -8.80
C TYR A 104 -7.76 3.51 -8.55
N ALA A 105 -8.35 4.13 -9.57
CA ALA A 105 -9.10 5.38 -9.41
C ALA A 105 -10.34 5.16 -8.54
N THR A 106 -11.11 4.08 -8.79
CA THR A 106 -12.25 3.69 -7.96
C THR A 106 -11.83 3.41 -6.51
N TYR A 107 -10.70 2.74 -6.31
CA TYR A 107 -10.12 2.52 -4.98
C TYR A 107 -9.74 3.83 -4.28
N ALA A 108 -9.07 4.75 -4.98
CA ALA A 108 -8.72 6.06 -4.45
C ALA A 108 -9.97 6.87 -4.06
N GLN A 109 -11.03 6.82 -4.87
CA GLN A 109 -12.31 7.44 -4.55
C GLN A 109 -12.94 6.83 -3.30
N ALA A 110 -12.92 5.50 -3.16
CA ALA A 110 -13.44 4.82 -1.98
C ALA A 110 -12.67 5.24 -0.72
N LEU A 111 -11.34 5.32 -0.80
CA LEU A 111 -10.51 5.77 0.32
C LEU A 111 -10.83 7.22 0.72
N LEU A 112 -11.02 8.12 -0.25
CA LEU A 112 -11.44 9.50 0.02
C LEU A 112 -12.84 9.59 0.62
N ALA A 113 -13.80 8.81 0.10
CA ALA A 113 -15.15 8.74 0.63
C ALA A 113 -15.13 8.31 2.11
N LEU A 114 -14.31 7.31 2.43
CA LEU A 114 -14.13 6.84 3.80
C LEU A 114 -13.55 7.93 4.72
N MET A 115 -12.49 8.62 4.29
CA MET A 115 -11.89 9.73 5.04
C MET A 115 -12.86 10.89 5.27
N GLN A 116 -13.78 11.13 4.32
CA GLN A 116 -14.80 12.16 4.37
C GLN A 116 -16.09 11.71 5.07
N GLN A 117 -16.11 10.49 5.63
CA GLN A 117 -17.27 9.88 6.29
C GLN A 117 -18.51 9.78 5.38
N GLN A 118 -18.30 9.61 4.07
CA GLN A 118 -19.36 9.42 3.08
C GLN A 118 -19.68 7.92 2.94
N THR A 119 -20.26 7.32 3.98
CA THR A 119 -20.46 5.87 4.08
C THR A 119 -21.21 5.27 2.90
N GLU A 120 -22.31 5.90 2.46
CA GLU A 120 -23.09 5.40 1.31
C GLU A 120 -22.27 5.39 0.01
N HIS A 121 -21.46 6.43 -0.21
CA HIS A 121 -20.60 6.51 -1.38
C HIS A 121 -19.46 5.49 -1.32
N TYR A 122 -18.86 5.31 -0.15
CA TYR A 122 -17.88 4.25 0.11
C TYR A 122 -18.47 2.86 -0.18
N ASP A 123 -19.65 2.54 0.35
CA ASP A 123 -20.29 1.23 0.18
C ASP A 123 -20.57 0.91 -1.29
N GLN A 124 -21.03 1.91 -2.05
CA GLN A 124 -21.25 1.79 -3.51
C GLN A 124 -19.94 1.45 -4.24
N LEU A 125 -18.88 2.25 -4.02
CA LEU A 125 -17.59 2.06 -4.68
C LEU A 125 -16.93 0.73 -4.26
N PHE A 126 -17.02 0.39 -2.98
CA PHE A 126 -16.46 -0.86 -2.45
C PHE A 126 -17.20 -2.09 -2.99
N SER A 127 -18.52 -2.03 -3.13
CA SER A 127 -19.32 -3.08 -3.79
C SER A 127 -18.94 -3.25 -5.26
N GLN A 128 -18.73 -2.13 -5.98
CA GLN A 128 -18.24 -2.17 -7.36
C GLN A 128 -16.87 -2.84 -7.46
N LEU A 129 -15.93 -2.49 -6.56
CA LEU A 129 -14.60 -3.09 -6.52
C LEU A 129 -14.65 -4.60 -6.21
N LYS A 130 -15.50 -5.02 -5.26
CA LYS A 130 -15.71 -6.43 -4.92
C LYS A 130 -16.23 -7.28 -6.08
N GLN A 131 -16.95 -6.67 -7.03
CA GLN A 131 -17.48 -7.33 -8.22
C GLN A 131 -16.51 -7.29 -9.42
N SER A 132 -15.35 -6.65 -9.26
CA SER A 132 -14.31 -6.53 -10.29
C SER A 132 -13.14 -7.47 -10.01
N ASP A 133 -12.18 -7.52 -10.94
CA ASP A 133 -10.92 -8.27 -10.77
C ASP A 133 -9.89 -7.54 -9.89
N PHE A 134 -10.32 -6.62 -9.02
CA PHE A 134 -9.42 -5.87 -8.15
C PHE A 134 -8.79 -6.79 -7.07
N PRO A 135 -7.51 -6.59 -6.70
CA PRO A 135 -6.83 -7.48 -5.76
C PRO A 135 -7.54 -7.59 -4.40
N ALA A 136 -7.92 -8.81 -4.00
CA ALA A 136 -8.67 -9.08 -2.78
C ALA A 136 -7.96 -8.58 -1.50
N ALA A 137 -6.63 -8.72 -1.43
CA ALA A 137 -5.84 -8.21 -0.31
C ALA A 137 -6.02 -6.70 -0.13
N MET A 138 -6.03 -5.93 -1.22
CA MET A 138 -6.25 -4.47 -1.15
C MET A 138 -7.67 -4.12 -0.68
N LEU A 139 -8.66 -4.92 -1.06
CA LEU A 139 -10.04 -4.76 -0.57
C LEU A 139 -10.15 -5.07 0.91
N GLN A 140 -9.44 -6.09 1.39
CA GLN A 140 -9.38 -6.42 2.82
C GLN A 140 -8.77 -5.26 3.62
N ASN A 141 -7.66 -4.69 3.16
CA ASN A 141 -7.01 -3.55 3.82
C ASN A 141 -7.96 -2.35 3.95
N LEU A 142 -8.69 -2.05 2.87
CA LEU A 142 -9.66 -0.96 2.84
C LEU A 142 -10.83 -1.23 3.80
N GLN A 143 -11.32 -2.47 3.85
CA GLN A 143 -12.39 -2.87 4.75
C GLN A 143 -11.97 -2.77 6.22
N GLN A 144 -10.79 -3.28 6.58
CA GLN A 144 -10.25 -3.19 7.94
C GLN A 144 -10.09 -1.74 8.39
N LEU A 145 -9.62 -0.85 7.51
CA LEU A 145 -9.55 0.58 7.79
C LEU A 145 -10.93 1.16 8.08
N ALA A 146 -11.96 0.79 7.30
CA ALA A 146 -13.32 1.26 7.51
C ALA A 146 -13.90 0.78 8.86
N GLU A 147 -13.68 -0.48 9.21
CA GLU A 147 -14.09 -1.06 10.49
C GLU A 147 -13.44 -0.32 11.66
N GLN A 148 -12.13 -0.07 11.62
CA GLN A 148 -11.41 0.67 12.66
C GLN A 148 -11.92 2.11 12.82
N LEU A 149 -12.19 2.81 11.72
CA LEU A 149 -12.72 4.18 11.78
C LEU A 149 -14.15 4.21 12.34
N SER A 150 -14.94 3.17 12.09
CA SER A 150 -16.26 3.00 12.69
C SER A 150 -16.17 2.70 14.20
N ASP A 151 -15.25 1.85 14.64
CA ASP A 151 -15.06 1.48 16.05
C ASP A 151 -14.49 2.63 16.90
N ARG A 152 -13.69 3.53 16.32
CA ARG A 152 -13.21 4.75 17.00
C ARG A 152 -14.30 5.75 17.35
N THR A 153 -15.49 5.63 16.77
CA THR A 153 -16.66 6.37 17.26
C THR A 153 -17.18 5.82 18.60
N SER A 154 -16.73 4.63 19.00
CA SER A 154 -17.18 3.92 20.21
C SER A 154 -16.13 3.84 21.33
N GLN A 155 -14.82 3.91 21.06
CA GLN A 155 -13.77 3.90 22.11
C GLN A 155 -12.57 4.82 21.83
N ASN A 156 -12.06 5.39 22.93
CA ASN A 156 -11.00 6.40 23.04
C ASN A 156 -9.62 5.84 22.61
N ASN A 157 -8.94 6.56 21.72
CA ASN A 157 -7.51 6.55 21.38
C ASN A 157 -6.72 5.23 21.55
N GLU A 158 -6.49 4.52 20.44
CA GLU A 158 -5.17 4.00 20.03
C GLU A 158 -5.24 3.49 18.57
N ILE A 159 -4.27 3.90 17.76
CA ILE A 159 -4.14 3.48 16.36
C ILE A 159 -3.33 2.20 16.35
N SER A 160 -4.00 1.05 16.32
CA SER A 160 -3.31 -0.20 15.96
C SER A 160 -2.96 -0.11 14.47
N PRO A 161 -1.67 -0.15 14.10
CA PRO A 161 -1.28 -0.01 12.71
C PRO A 161 -1.96 -1.11 11.90
N VAL A 162 -2.64 -0.68 10.85
CA VAL A 162 -3.36 -1.46 9.84
C VAL A 162 -2.51 -2.60 9.25
N LEU A 163 -1.24 -2.74 9.60
CA LEU A 163 -0.26 -3.58 8.92
C LEU A 163 -0.07 -4.99 9.49
N LEU A 164 -0.52 -5.31 10.70
CA LEU A 164 -0.19 -6.63 11.30
C LEU A 164 -1.08 -7.80 10.81
N GLU A 165 -2.27 -7.55 10.26
CA GLU A 165 -3.16 -8.61 9.73
C GLU A 165 -3.18 -8.68 8.19
N ILE A 166 -2.61 -7.68 7.51
CA ILE A 166 -2.56 -7.60 6.03
C ILE A 166 -1.64 -8.68 5.45
N TYR A 167 -0.68 -9.16 6.23
CA TYR A 167 0.40 -10.02 5.74
C TYR A 167 0.45 -11.39 6.41
N SER A 168 -0.49 -11.68 7.33
CA SER A 168 -0.55 -12.96 8.04
C SER A 168 -1.38 -14.03 7.34
N GLN A 169 -1.95 -13.78 6.15
CA GLN A 169 -2.58 -14.85 5.35
C GLN A 169 -1.51 -15.67 4.62
N LYS A 170 -0.67 -16.33 5.43
CA LYS A 170 0.05 -17.55 5.03
C LYS A 170 -1.02 -18.64 4.84
N HIS A 171 -1.20 -19.10 3.62
CA HIS A 171 -1.73 -20.44 3.38
C HIS A 171 -0.64 -21.47 3.67
#